data_AF-A0A2K8SF64-F1
#
_entry.id   AF-A0A2K8SF64-F1
#
_cell.length_a   1.000
_cell.length_b   1.000
_cell.length_c   1.000
_cell.angle_alpha   90.00
_cell.angle_beta   90.00
_cell.angle_gamma   90.00
#
_symmetry.space_group_name_H-M   'P 1'
#
loop_
_entity.id
_entity.type
_entity.pdbx_description
1 polymer ?
#
loop_
_entity_poly.entity_id
_entity_poly.type
_entity_poly.pdbx_seq_one_letter_code
_entity_poly.pdbx_strand_id
1 'polypeptide(L)'
;MASKKAKNIYKNEVDDNVSLAMEDLLELAMLEFENKETSKDDNLKLRIEYEDDNEEFNPTDLNSIIKHARKIEQQNSQLKWVDPDQKIENDIISKAKNEGKSIYDAEVLRELILQRQKKKRETEGISSIISKVKK
;
A
#
# COMPACT_ATOMS: atom_id res chain seq x y z
N MET A 1 -21.66 56.95 6.54
CA MET A 1 -22.29 55.61 6.66
C MET A 1 -21.66 54.63 5.66
N ALA A 2 -20.44 54.12 5.90
CA ALA A 2 -19.71 53.32 4.92
C ALA A 2 -19.04 52.04 5.48
N SER A 3 -19.44 51.56 6.67
CA SER A 3 -18.79 50.41 7.32
C SER A 3 -19.56 49.09 7.16
N LYS A 4 -20.84 49.11 6.75
CA LYS A 4 -21.68 47.90 6.71
C LYS A 4 -21.49 47.00 5.47
N LYS A 5 -20.87 47.48 4.38
CA LYS A 5 -20.69 46.68 3.15
C LYS A 5 -19.48 45.75 3.18
N ALA A 6 -18.40 46.12 3.88
CA ALA A 6 -17.16 45.33 3.88
C ALA A 6 -17.31 43.99 4.65
N LYS A 7 -18.11 43.93 5.72
CA LYS A 7 -18.29 42.70 6.51
C LYS A 7 -19.06 41.58 5.78
N ASN A 8 -19.87 41.90 4.77
CA ASN A 8 -20.62 40.88 4.03
C ASN A 8 -19.78 40.18 2.94
N ILE A 9 -18.75 40.84 2.40
CA ILE A 9 -17.92 40.26 1.34
C ILE A 9 -17.08 39.11 1.89
N TYR A 10 -16.41 39.32 3.04
CA TYR A 10 -15.61 38.29 3.70
C TYR A 10 -16.43 37.10 4.21
N LYS A 11 -17.72 37.27 4.49
CA LYS A 11 -18.57 36.17 4.96
C LYS A 11 -18.93 35.24 3.80
N ASN A 12 -19.31 35.81 2.66
CA ASN A 12 -19.65 35.02 1.48
C ASN A 12 -18.45 34.27 0.91
N GLU A 13 -17.26 34.88 0.87
CA GLU A 13 -16.04 34.19 0.39
C GLU A 13 -15.62 33.03 1.32
N VAL A 14 -15.82 33.16 2.62
CA VAL A 14 -15.55 32.06 3.57
C VAL A 14 -16.60 30.96 3.42
N ASP A 15 -17.88 31.31 3.26
CA ASP A 15 -18.96 30.34 3.06
C ASP A 15 -18.79 29.59 1.71
N ASP A 16 -18.35 30.26 0.65
CA ASP A 16 -18.06 29.65 -0.66
C ASP A 16 -16.85 28.70 -0.59
N ASN A 17 -15.78 29.10 0.11
CA ASN A 17 -14.61 28.25 0.31
C ASN A 17 -14.90 27.03 1.20
N VAL A 18 -15.78 27.19 2.20
CA VAL A 18 -16.25 26.08 3.05
C VAL A 18 -17.14 25.13 2.24
N SER A 19 -18.00 25.66 1.37
CA SER A 19 -18.80 24.84 0.45
C SER A 19 -17.90 24.03 -0.49
N LEU A 20 -16.90 24.67 -1.09
CA LEU A 20 -15.93 24.03 -1.99
C LEU A 20 -15.13 22.93 -1.28
N ALA A 21 -14.63 23.20 -0.07
CA ALA A 21 -13.90 22.21 0.71
C ALA A 21 -14.78 21.03 1.15
N MET A 22 -16.08 21.27 1.38
CA MET A 22 -17.03 20.22 1.73
C MET A 22 -17.40 19.34 0.52
N GLU A 23 -17.50 19.94 -0.67
CA GLU A 23 -17.66 19.23 -1.94
C GLU A 23 -16.43 18.34 -2.22
N ASP A 24 -15.21 18.87 -2.08
CA ASP A 24 -13.96 18.11 -2.25
C ASP A 24 -13.88 16.91 -1.28
N LEU A 25 -14.30 17.10 -0.03
CA LEU A 25 -14.34 16.02 0.97
C LEU A 25 -15.35 14.93 0.64
N LEU A 26 -16.51 15.31 0.09
CA LEU A 26 -17.52 14.35 -0.36
C LEU A 26 -17.04 13.59 -1.60
N GLU A 27 -16.38 14.27 -2.55
CA GLU A 27 -15.77 13.62 -3.71
C GLU A 27 -14.70 12.61 -3.29
N LEU A 28 -13.78 12.99 -2.38
CA LEU A 28 -12.77 12.08 -1.82
C LEU A 28 -13.40 10.87 -1.12
N ALA A 29 -14.47 11.08 -0.35
CA ALA A 29 -15.18 9.99 0.32
C ALA A 29 -15.81 9.04 -0.71
N MET A 30 -16.46 9.56 -1.75
CA MET A 30 -17.05 8.74 -2.82
C MET A 30 -15.98 7.96 -3.61
N LEU A 31 -14.82 8.56 -3.87
CA LEU A 31 -13.68 7.93 -4.54
C LEU A 31 -13.08 6.79 -3.70
N GLU A 32 -13.08 6.90 -2.37
CA GLU A 32 -12.69 5.81 -1.47
C GLU A 32 -13.70 4.63 -1.50
N PHE A 33 -15.00 4.91 -1.70
CA PHE A 33 -16.02 3.87 -1.83
C PHE A 33 -15.99 3.19 -3.22
N GLU A 34 -15.79 3.94 -4.31
CA GLU A 34 -15.64 3.36 -5.66
C GLU A 34 -14.39 2.49 -5.77
N ASN A 35 -13.26 2.89 -5.17
CA ASN A 35 -12.03 2.08 -5.17
C ASN A 35 -12.16 0.76 -4.37
N LYS A 36 -13.14 0.64 -3.46
CA LYS A 36 -13.44 -0.62 -2.77
C LYS A 36 -14.31 -1.56 -3.63
N GLU A 37 -15.06 -1.04 -4.60
CA GLU A 37 -15.87 -1.85 -5.52
C GLU A 37 -15.12 -2.23 -6.83
N THR A 38 -14.07 -1.49 -7.20
CA THR A 38 -13.26 -1.75 -8.42
C THR A 38 -12.03 -2.62 -8.20
N SER A 39 -11.73 -3.07 -6.98
CA SER A 39 -10.82 -4.20 -6.75
C SER A 39 -11.42 -5.57 -7.16
N LYS A 40 -12.14 -5.59 -8.29
CA LYS A 40 -12.37 -6.78 -9.09
C LYS A 40 -11.22 -6.89 -10.09
N ASP A 41 -10.28 -7.76 -9.76
CA ASP A 41 -9.62 -8.63 -10.73
C ASP A 41 -9.13 -7.98 -12.03
N ASP A 42 -8.31 -6.93 -11.94
CA ASP A 42 -7.35 -6.66 -12.99
C ASP A 42 -6.29 -7.78 -12.95
N ASN A 43 -6.67 -8.91 -13.54
CA ASN A 43 -5.82 -10.02 -13.94
C ASN A 43 -4.77 -9.49 -14.93
N LEU A 44 -3.76 -8.79 -14.42
CA LEU A 44 -2.46 -8.67 -15.07
C LEU A 44 -1.89 -10.08 -15.15
N LYS A 45 -2.28 -10.80 -16.21
CA LYS A 45 -1.67 -12.07 -16.63
C LYS A 45 -0.23 -11.79 -17.02
N LEU A 46 0.65 -11.66 -16.02
CA LEU A 46 2.07 -11.89 -16.19
C LEU A 46 2.21 -13.37 -16.54
N ARG A 47 2.29 -13.63 -17.85
CA ARG A 47 2.58 -14.96 -18.39
C ARG A 47 4.04 -15.25 -18.07
N ILE A 48 4.24 -15.78 -16.87
CA ILE A 48 5.51 -16.32 -16.43
C ILE A 48 5.62 -17.71 -17.06
N GLU A 49 6.44 -17.85 -18.11
CA GLU A 49 6.91 -19.16 -18.56
C GLU A 49 7.90 -19.68 -17.52
N TYR A 50 7.56 -20.75 -16.79
CA TYR A 50 8.55 -21.54 -16.06
C TYR A 50 8.21 -23.03 -16.06
N GLU A 51 9.30 -23.76 -15.83
CA GLU A 51 9.58 -25.16 -16.05
C GLU A 51 8.50 -26.11 -15.53
N ASP A 52 8.14 -27.01 -16.44
CA ASP A 52 7.18 -28.08 -16.27
C ASP A 52 7.79 -29.15 -15.34
N ASP A 53 7.61 -28.98 -14.03
CA ASP A 53 7.61 -30.13 -13.14
C ASP A 53 6.44 -31.01 -13.57
N ASN A 54 6.74 -32.01 -14.41
CA ASN A 54 5.86 -32.99 -15.07
C ASN A 54 4.94 -33.78 -14.10
N GLU A 55 4.11 -33.12 -13.30
CA GLU A 55 2.93 -33.75 -12.68
C GLU A 55 1.75 -33.53 -13.64
N GLU A 56 1.47 -34.56 -14.45
CA GLU A 56 0.34 -34.58 -15.38
C GLU A 56 -0.98 -34.35 -14.63
N PHE A 57 -1.57 -33.17 -14.81
CA PHE A 57 -2.84 -32.82 -14.18
C PHE A 57 -3.96 -33.71 -14.74
N ASN A 58 -4.43 -34.64 -13.91
CA ASN A 58 -5.58 -35.49 -14.21
C ASN A 58 -6.85 -34.89 -13.59
N PRO A 59 -7.84 -34.42 -14.40
CA PRO A 59 -9.08 -33.82 -13.88
C PRO A 59 -10.08 -34.85 -13.34
N THR A 60 -9.78 -36.14 -13.46
CA THR A 60 -10.66 -37.24 -12.98
C THR A 60 -10.26 -37.73 -11.58
N ASP A 61 -9.02 -37.45 -11.15
CA ASP A 61 -8.53 -37.84 -9.83
C ASP A 61 -8.63 -36.66 -8.84
N LEU A 62 -9.31 -36.90 -7.72
CA LEU A 62 -9.47 -35.91 -6.66
C LEU A 62 -8.12 -35.50 -6.06
N ASN A 63 -7.16 -36.41 -5.94
CA ASN A 63 -5.86 -36.09 -5.35
C ASN A 63 -5.06 -35.14 -6.26
N SER A 64 -5.12 -35.37 -7.58
CA SER A 64 -4.56 -34.47 -8.60
C SER A 64 -5.19 -33.07 -8.54
N ILE A 65 -6.52 -32.97 -8.43
CA ILE A 65 -7.23 -31.68 -8.29
C ILE A 65 -6.81 -30.95 -7.01
N ILE A 66 -6.72 -31.65 -5.88
CA ILE A 66 -6.32 -31.05 -4.60
C ILE A 66 -4.88 -30.55 -4.66
N LYS A 67 -3.95 -31.34 -5.22
CA LYS A 67 -2.56 -30.92 -5.42
C LYS A 67 -2.47 -29.66 -6.29
N HIS A 68 -3.19 -29.64 -7.40
CA HIS A 68 -3.23 -28.51 -8.32
C HIS A 68 -3.85 -27.26 -7.67
N ALA A 69 -4.94 -27.41 -6.93
CA ALA A 69 -5.57 -26.31 -6.19
C ALA A 69 -4.62 -25.70 -5.14
N ARG A 70 -3.91 -26.54 -4.37
CA ARG A 70 -2.89 -26.07 -3.41
C ARG A 70 -1.73 -25.36 -4.11
N LYS A 71 -1.30 -25.85 -5.27
CA LYS A 71 -0.24 -25.20 -6.07
C LYS A 71 -0.68 -23.81 -6.54
N ILE A 72 -1.91 -23.68 -7.05
CA ILE A 72 -2.49 -22.38 -7.43
C ILE A 72 -2.63 -21.46 -6.21
N GLU A 73 -3.08 -21.97 -5.06
CA GLU A 73 -3.21 -21.18 -3.83
C GLU A 73 -1.86 -20.61 -3.37
N GLN A 74 -0.81 -21.43 -3.40
CA GLN A 74 0.55 -21.00 -3.08
C GLN A 74 1.06 -19.94 -4.08
N GLN A 75 0.80 -20.12 -5.38
CA GLN A 75 1.17 -19.14 -6.41
C GLN A 75 0.44 -17.81 -6.23
N ASN A 76 -0.88 -17.84 -5.99
CA ASN A 76 -1.67 -16.63 -5.74
C ASN A 76 -1.25 -15.92 -4.45
N SER A 77 -0.81 -16.66 -3.43
CA SER A 77 -0.29 -16.06 -2.19
C SER A 77 1.02 -15.29 -2.41
N GLN A 78 1.88 -15.74 -3.33
CA GLN A 78 3.13 -15.06 -3.69
C GLN A 78 2.92 -13.80 -4.55
N LEU A 79 1.81 -13.74 -5.29
CA LEU A 79 1.46 -12.66 -6.22
C LEU A 79 0.68 -11.50 -5.60
N LYS A 80 0.36 -11.55 -4.30
CA LYS A 80 -0.23 -10.38 -3.64
C LYS A 80 0.77 -9.24 -3.67
N TRP A 81 0.38 -8.12 -4.29
CA TRP A 81 1.15 -6.89 -4.19
C TRP A 81 1.24 -6.52 -2.71
N VAL A 82 2.48 -6.41 -2.21
CA VAL A 82 2.77 -5.95 -0.86
C VAL A 82 3.51 -4.64 -1.01
N ASP A 83 3.13 -3.65 -0.20
CA ASP A 83 3.86 -2.40 -0.10
C ASP A 83 5.36 -2.71 0.14
N PRO A 84 6.30 -2.17 -0.67
CA PRO A 84 7.73 -2.43 -0.51
C PRO A 84 8.23 -2.23 0.93
N ASP A 85 7.64 -1.31 1.69
CA ASP A 85 8.01 -1.08 3.07
C ASP A 85 7.53 -2.19 4.01
N GLN A 86 6.30 -2.66 3.81
CA GLN A 86 5.78 -3.81 4.56
C GLN A 86 6.58 -5.08 4.24
N LYS A 87 7.05 -5.24 3.00
CA LYS A 87 7.90 -6.36 2.61
C LYS A 87 9.21 -6.37 3.42
N ILE A 88 9.87 -5.23 3.56
CA ILE A 88 11.12 -5.12 4.34
C ILE A 88 10.87 -5.42 5.82
N GLU A 89 9.80 -4.89 6.42
CA GLU A 89 9.47 -5.18 7.82
C GLU A 89 9.15 -6.67 8.03
N ASN A 90 8.40 -7.29 7.11
CA ASN A 90 8.10 -8.72 7.14
C ASN A 90 9.34 -9.60 6.94
N ASP A 91 10.30 -9.17 6.14
CA ASP A 91 11.58 -9.87 5.94
C ASP A 91 12.41 -9.87 7.24
N ILE A 92 12.42 -8.76 7.99
CA ILE A 92 13.10 -8.66 9.29
C ILE A 92 12.42 -9.60 10.31
N ILE A 93 11.10 -9.56 10.36
CA ILE A 93 10.32 -10.40 11.28
C ILE A 93 10.46 -11.89 10.94
N SER A 94 10.47 -12.26 9.66
CA SER A 94 10.63 -13.65 9.24
C SER A 94 12.03 -14.19 9.54
N LYS A 95 13.08 -13.39 9.32
CA LYS A 95 14.45 -13.74 9.77
C LYS A 95 14.51 -13.95 11.28
N ALA A 96 13.94 -13.04 12.06
CA ALA A 96 13.90 -13.15 13.52
C ALA A 96 13.17 -14.42 13.99
N LYS A 97 12.02 -14.74 13.38
CA LYS A 97 11.29 -15.98 13.67
C LYS A 97 12.11 -17.23 13.37
N ASN A 98 12.84 -17.23 12.25
CA ASN A 98 13.72 -18.34 11.88
C ASN A 98 14.88 -18.52 12.87
N GLU A 99 15.34 -17.43 13.49
CA GLU A 99 16.32 -17.44 14.58
C GLU A 99 15.70 -17.78 15.95
N GLY A 100 14.38 -18.01 16.02
CA GLY A 100 13.66 -18.28 17.26
C GLY A 100 13.45 -17.04 18.14
N LYS A 101 13.74 -15.84 17.62
CA LYS A 101 13.56 -14.57 18.33
C LYS A 101 12.11 -14.12 18.27
N SER A 102 11.69 -13.44 19.34
CA SER A 102 10.38 -12.80 19.39
C SER A 102 10.35 -11.57 18.48
N ILE A 103 9.16 -11.22 17.99
CA ILE A 103 8.92 -9.98 17.25
C ILE A 103 9.28 -8.75 18.11
N TYR A 104 9.15 -8.89 19.43
CA TYR A 104 9.42 -7.83 20.41
C TYR A 104 10.84 -7.88 20.97
N ASP A 105 11.72 -8.71 20.39
CA ASP A 105 13.12 -8.75 20.81
C ASP A 105 13.81 -7.42 20.49
N ALA A 106 14.77 -7.03 21.35
CA ALA A 106 15.42 -5.73 21.29
C ALA A 106 16.19 -5.53 19.98
N GLU A 107 16.82 -6.60 19.47
CA GLU A 107 17.55 -6.56 18.20
C GLU A 107 16.62 -6.32 17.01
N VAL A 108 15.47 -7.00 17.00
CA VAL A 108 14.45 -6.90 15.95
C VAL A 108 13.84 -5.49 15.92
N LEU A 109 13.46 -4.98 17.11
CA LEU A 109 12.92 -3.63 17.24
C LEU A 109 13.95 -2.57 16.82
N ARG A 110 15.21 -2.77 17.18
CA ARG A 110 16.29 -1.87 16.77
C ARG A 110 16.42 -1.82 15.24
N GLU A 111 16.38 -2.97 14.58
CA GLU A 111 16.46 -3.05 13.12
C GLU A 111 15.25 -2.35 12.46
N LEU A 112 14.03 -2.60 12.95
CA LEU A 112 12.82 -1.94 12.46
C LEU A 112 12.88 -0.42 12.62
N ILE A 113 13.34 0.08 13.77
CA ILE A 113 13.48 1.52 14.01
C ILE A 113 14.50 2.13 13.05
N LEU A 114 15.64 1.46 12.82
CA LEU A 114 16.67 1.94 11.89
C LEU A 114 16.14 2.01 10.45
N GLN A 115 15.39 1.01 9.99
CA GLN A 115 14.76 1.05 8.67
C GLN A 115 13.76 2.21 8.55
N ARG A 116 12.90 2.41 9.55
CA ARG A 116 11.94 3.53 9.57
C ARG A 116 12.64 4.89 9.56
N GLN A 117 13.74 5.03 10.30
CA GLN A 117 14.54 6.26 10.28
C GLN A 117 15.19 6.51 8.91
N LYS A 118 15.70 5.45 8.27
CA LYS A 118 16.27 5.54 6.92
C LYS A 118 15.23 6.03 5.92
N LYS A 119 14.03 5.43 5.92
CA LYS A 119 12.92 5.83 5.05
C LYS A 119 12.52 7.29 5.25
N LYS A 120 12.37 7.74 6.51
CA LYS A 120 12.08 9.15 6.82
C LYS A 120 13.12 10.10 6.25
N ARG A 121 14.40 9.75 6.30
CA ARG A 121 15.49 10.58 5.72
C ARG A 121 15.46 10.60 4.19
N GLU A 122 15.00 9.53 3.54
CA GLU A 122 14.86 9.50 2.09
C GLU A 122 13.73 10.43 1.61
N THR A 123 12.62 10.48 2.35
CA THR A 123 11.45 11.29 1.99
C THR A 123 11.55 12.75 2.43
N GLU A 124 12.07 13.03 3.64
CA GLU A 124 12.06 14.36 4.26
C GLU A 124 13.48 14.96 4.43
N GLY A 125 14.52 14.23 4.04
CA GLY A 125 15.90 14.63 4.28
C GLY A 125 16.34 15.84 3.46
N ILE A 126 17.50 16.38 3.86
CA ILE A 126 18.20 17.52 3.24
C ILE A 126 18.40 17.33 1.72
N SER A 127 18.43 16.08 1.23
CA SER A 127 18.45 15.76 -0.21
C SER A 127 17.28 16.36 -0.98
N SER A 128 16.08 16.39 -0.39
CA SER A 128 14.87 16.99 -0.98
C SER A 128 14.93 18.52 -1.01
N ILE A 129 15.67 19.12 -0.07
CA ILE A 129 15.93 20.57 -0.02
C ILE A 129 17.01 20.93 -1.04
N ILE A 130 18.11 20.16 -1.11
CA ILE A 130 19.19 20.36 -2.07
C ILE A 130 18.68 20.22 -3.51
N SER A 131 17.80 19.26 -3.79
CA SER A 131 17.22 19.09 -5.13
C SER A 131 16.26 20.21 -5.51
N LYS A 132 15.54 20.80 -4.55
CA LYS A 132 14.70 21.99 -4.77
C LYS A 132 15.52 23.27 -4.99
N VAL A 133 16.67 23.41 -4.32
CA VAL A 133 17.56 24.58 -4.45
C VAL A 133 18.42 24.52 -5.72
N LYS A 134 18.62 23.33 -6.30
CA LYS A 134 19.31 23.15 -7.59
C LYS A 134 18.43 23.39 -8.83
N LYS A 135 17.12 23.52 -8.67
CA LYS A 135 16.18 23.93 -9.73
C LYS A 135 16.06 25.45 -9.77
#